data_AF-A0A7C1CRR7-F1
#
_entry.id   AF-A0A7C1CRR7-F1
#
_cell.length_a   1.000
_cell.length_b   1.000
_cell.length_c   1.000
_cell.angle_alpha   90.00
_cell.angle_beta   90.00
_cell.angle_gamma   90.00
#
_symmetry.space_group_name_H-M   'P 1'
#
loop_
_entity.id
_entity.type
_entity.pdbx_description
1 polymer ?
#
loop_
_entity_poly.entity_id
_entity_poly.type
_entity_poly.pdbx_seq_one_letter_code
_entity_poly.pdbx_strand_id
1 'polypeptide(L)'
;MKEIENKLKEIIEKVVEFRINYISNEQAVRTQLIEPILNALGWKTANPEFVRPNAPDEDGKIPDYTLLKNGKTTLIVEAKNLSIDLQDKKIIDQLANYCFKSGIDFGVLTNGVKWLLFKTFEKNPKDRIVWQVDIESDKIEYVARNLSSFAYSNIDTLDTLLKKSKLLDSSWNALIKSPDCIVEIISQKLLKKIKSIEPTFKIDSNDLKTFTKAKIEELFELTEMEEEEKADENGSSETKTEFTEVEDVIFKRHKKTKIREKISVTFPDKTVIKNQKVVDTFVETIKKIGPEKVLPLNIYRAGVPIVSETKDDFYNQHKIGKYWIMVHTSTKEKIAVLKEINEKLNLELRIETFTNEK
;
A
#
# COMPACT_ATOMS: atom_id res chain seq x y z
N MET A 1 -10.72 4.08 -14.21
CA MET A 1 -9.55 4.11 -13.31
C MET A 1 -9.41 5.44 -12.59
N LYS A 2 -9.27 6.59 -13.28
CA LYS A 2 -9.19 7.90 -12.59
C LYS A 2 -10.34 8.21 -11.62
N GLU A 3 -11.57 7.84 -11.98
CA GLU A 3 -12.75 8.05 -11.11
C GLU A 3 -12.65 7.29 -9.78
N ILE A 4 -12.33 5.99 -9.83
CA ILE A 4 -12.16 5.18 -8.62
C ILE A 4 -10.95 5.64 -7.80
N GLU A 5 -9.83 6.02 -8.43
CA GLU A 5 -8.67 6.58 -7.71
C GLU A 5 -9.02 7.86 -6.96
N ASN A 6 -9.75 8.79 -7.58
CA ASN A 6 -10.21 10.00 -6.92
C ASN A 6 -11.15 9.69 -5.77
N LYS A 7 -12.09 8.75 -5.98
CA LYS A 7 -13.01 8.32 -4.92
C LYS A 7 -12.25 7.71 -3.74
N LEU A 8 -11.25 6.88 -4.00
CA LEU A 8 -10.41 6.29 -2.95
C LEU A 8 -9.69 7.35 -2.13
N LYS A 9 -9.17 8.43 -2.74
CA LYS A 9 -8.55 9.55 -2.01
C LYS A 9 -9.54 10.21 -1.05
N GLU A 10 -10.75 10.52 -1.52
CA GLU A 10 -11.79 11.10 -0.66
C GLU A 10 -12.15 10.17 0.52
N ILE A 11 -12.19 8.86 0.27
CA ILE A 11 -12.50 7.87 1.31
C ILE A 11 -11.37 7.79 2.35
N ILE A 12 -10.10 7.82 1.92
CA ILE A 12 -8.95 7.85 2.82
C ILE A 12 -9.01 9.09 3.73
N GLU A 13 -9.31 10.26 3.17
CA GLU A 13 -9.46 11.51 3.94
C GLU A 13 -10.56 11.37 5.01
N LYS A 14 -11.73 10.85 4.63
CA LYS A 14 -12.83 10.59 5.58
C LYS A 14 -12.45 9.60 6.67
N VAL A 15 -11.78 8.51 6.32
CA VAL A 15 -11.33 7.50 7.30
C VAL A 15 -10.40 8.12 8.32
N VAL A 16 -9.45 8.96 7.89
CA VAL A 16 -8.52 9.65 8.79
C VAL A 16 -9.28 10.60 9.74
N GLU A 17 -10.25 11.35 9.23
CA GLU A 17 -11.00 12.33 10.02
C GLU A 17 -11.97 11.68 11.02
N PHE A 18 -12.71 10.66 10.61
CA PHE A 18 -13.82 10.08 11.37
C PHE A 18 -13.58 8.66 11.88
N ARG A 19 -12.31 8.23 11.98
CA ARG A 19 -11.90 6.85 12.31
C ARG A 19 -12.64 6.23 13.49
N ILE A 20 -12.81 6.99 14.58
CA ILE A 20 -13.46 6.52 15.81
C ILE A 20 -14.90 6.07 15.54
N ASN A 21 -15.62 6.76 14.64
CA ASN A 21 -16.99 6.40 14.29
C ASN A 21 -17.02 5.05 13.54
N TYR A 22 -16.11 4.87 12.60
CA TYR A 22 -16.07 3.67 11.75
C TYR A 22 -15.57 2.40 12.45
N ILE A 23 -14.86 2.53 13.58
CA ILE A 23 -14.40 1.40 14.39
C ILE A 23 -15.56 0.59 14.99
N SER A 24 -16.66 1.25 15.38
CA SER A 24 -17.80 0.59 16.04
C SER A 24 -19.09 0.64 15.24
N ASN A 25 -19.17 1.45 14.18
CA ASN A 25 -20.39 1.65 13.40
C ASN A 25 -20.29 1.04 11.99
N GLU A 26 -20.74 -0.21 11.86
CA GLU A 26 -20.77 -0.92 10.59
C GLU A 26 -21.69 -0.25 9.56
N GLN A 27 -22.81 0.34 9.99
CA GLN A 27 -23.73 1.06 9.09
C GLN A 27 -23.10 2.33 8.51
N ALA A 28 -22.28 3.02 9.28
CA ALA A 28 -21.51 4.17 8.78
C ALA A 28 -20.44 3.72 7.77
N VAL A 29 -19.74 2.60 8.03
CA VAL A 29 -18.79 2.02 7.07
C VAL A 29 -19.47 1.67 5.75
N ARG A 30 -20.62 1.01 5.84
CA ARG A 30 -21.48 0.65 4.70
C ARG A 30 -21.81 1.85 3.81
N THR A 31 -22.46 2.85 4.40
CA THR A 31 -23.01 4.00 3.66
C THR A 31 -21.97 5.02 3.24
N GLN A 32 -20.93 5.25 4.05
CA GLN A 32 -19.99 6.35 3.84
C GLN A 32 -18.66 5.93 3.21
N LEU A 33 -18.30 4.64 3.30
CA LEU A 33 -17.03 4.11 2.77
C LEU A 33 -17.28 3.13 1.60
N ILE A 34 -18.10 2.11 1.82
CA ILE A 34 -18.31 1.01 0.85
C ILE A 34 -19.17 1.47 -0.34
N GLU A 35 -20.36 2.02 -0.10
CA GLU A 35 -21.27 2.42 -1.18
C GLU A 35 -20.67 3.43 -2.17
N PRO A 36 -19.92 4.47 -1.74
CA PRO A 36 -19.27 5.39 -2.68
C PRO A 36 -18.27 4.68 -3.61
N ILE A 37 -17.54 3.68 -3.09
CA ILE A 37 -16.62 2.85 -3.88
C ILE A 37 -17.41 1.99 -4.87
N LEU A 38 -18.48 1.33 -4.43
CA LEU A 38 -19.34 0.52 -5.31
C LEU A 38 -19.96 1.38 -6.43
N ASN A 39 -20.37 2.61 -6.12
CA ASN A 39 -20.87 3.56 -7.12
C ASN A 39 -19.80 3.94 -8.15
N ALA A 40 -18.56 4.24 -7.71
CA ALA A 40 -17.44 4.50 -8.62
C ALA A 40 -17.03 3.28 -9.46
N LEU A 41 -17.41 2.07 -9.03
CA LEU A 41 -17.26 0.83 -9.79
C LEU A 41 -18.46 0.54 -10.74
N GLY A 42 -19.45 1.44 -10.78
CA GLY A 42 -20.60 1.38 -11.68
C GLY A 42 -21.83 0.62 -11.14
N TRP A 43 -21.82 0.22 -9.87
CA TRP A 43 -22.88 -0.61 -9.28
C TRP A 43 -24.13 0.16 -8.81
N LYS A 44 -24.17 1.50 -8.91
CA LYS A 44 -25.38 2.32 -8.65
C LYS A 44 -26.20 1.86 -7.42
N THR A 45 -25.66 2.02 -6.22
CA THR A 45 -26.17 1.40 -4.98
C THR A 45 -27.62 1.74 -4.62
N ALA A 46 -28.13 2.86 -5.13
CA ALA A 46 -29.52 3.28 -4.96
C ALA A 46 -30.51 2.58 -5.90
N ASN A 47 -30.05 1.77 -6.86
CA ASN A 47 -30.90 1.06 -7.82
C ASN A 47 -30.94 -0.46 -7.51
N PRO A 48 -32.11 -1.03 -7.16
CA PRO A 48 -32.27 -2.46 -6.85
C PRO A 48 -32.07 -3.41 -8.02
N GLU A 49 -31.96 -2.91 -9.26
CA GLU A 49 -31.53 -3.69 -10.43
C GLU A 49 -30.02 -3.99 -10.42
N PHE A 50 -29.24 -3.19 -9.67
CA PHE A 50 -27.79 -3.31 -9.59
C PHE A 50 -27.34 -3.77 -8.20
N VAL A 51 -27.95 -3.25 -7.12
CA VAL A 51 -27.58 -3.57 -5.74
C VAL A 51 -28.83 -3.73 -4.90
N ARG A 52 -28.95 -4.87 -4.22
CA ARG A 52 -29.98 -5.09 -3.20
C ARG A 52 -29.33 -5.24 -1.84
N PRO A 53 -29.46 -4.25 -0.94
CA PRO A 53 -28.99 -4.39 0.42
C PRO A 53 -29.91 -5.33 1.21
N ASN A 54 -29.32 -6.14 2.09
CA ASN A 54 -30.07 -7.00 3.02
C ASN A 54 -31.13 -7.90 2.35
N ALA A 55 -30.87 -8.37 1.12
CA ALA A 55 -31.79 -9.24 0.40
C ALA A 55 -31.54 -10.71 0.80
N PRO A 56 -32.54 -11.41 1.39
CA PRO A 56 -32.37 -12.82 1.73
C PRO A 56 -32.08 -13.65 0.48
N ASP A 57 -31.17 -14.61 0.60
CA ASP A 57 -30.93 -15.60 -0.42
C ASP A 57 -31.94 -16.76 -0.34
N GLU A 58 -31.76 -17.77 -1.20
CA GLU A 58 -32.63 -18.97 -1.26
C GLU A 58 -32.64 -19.76 0.07
N ASP A 59 -31.59 -19.63 0.90
CA ASP A 59 -31.47 -20.26 2.21
C ASP A 59 -31.94 -19.35 3.38
N GLY A 60 -32.44 -18.14 3.09
CA GLY A 60 -32.94 -17.18 4.08
C GLY A 60 -31.86 -16.41 4.84
N LYS A 61 -30.59 -16.49 4.42
CA LYS A 61 -29.50 -15.69 5.00
C LYS A 61 -29.38 -14.36 4.26
N ILE A 62 -29.03 -13.32 5.01
CA ILE A 62 -29.11 -11.93 4.56
C ILE A 62 -27.68 -11.36 4.42
N PRO A 63 -27.14 -11.23 3.20
CA PRO A 63 -25.89 -10.52 2.96
C PRO A 63 -26.10 -9.00 3.02
N ASP A 64 -25.05 -8.27 3.34
CA ASP A 64 -25.13 -6.80 3.39
C ASP A 64 -25.43 -6.18 2.03
N TYR A 65 -24.79 -6.68 0.96
CA TYR A 65 -25.10 -6.30 -0.41
C TYR A 65 -25.09 -7.49 -1.35
N THR A 66 -26.14 -7.60 -2.14
CA THR A 66 -26.20 -8.46 -3.32
C THR A 66 -26.03 -7.61 -4.57
N LEU A 67 -24.98 -7.87 -5.36
CA LEU A 67 -24.71 -7.19 -6.62
C LEU A 67 -25.31 -8.00 -7.77
N LEU A 68 -26.07 -7.32 -8.63
CA LEU A 68 -26.80 -7.92 -9.74
C LEU A 68 -26.38 -7.33 -11.08
N LYS A 69 -26.30 -8.20 -12.09
CA LYS A 69 -26.14 -7.79 -13.48
C LYS A 69 -27.17 -8.53 -14.32
N ASN A 70 -27.94 -7.78 -15.10
CA ASN A 70 -29.02 -8.30 -15.95
C ASN A 70 -30.01 -9.19 -15.15
N GLY A 71 -30.34 -8.78 -13.91
CA GLY A 71 -31.26 -9.50 -13.04
C GLY A 71 -30.70 -10.76 -12.36
N LYS A 72 -29.45 -11.16 -12.65
CA LYS A 72 -28.78 -12.29 -12.01
C LYS A 72 -27.84 -11.81 -10.90
N THR A 73 -27.84 -12.50 -9.76
CA THR A 73 -26.84 -12.30 -8.71
C THR A 73 -25.45 -12.71 -9.22
N THR A 74 -24.49 -11.79 -9.15
CA THR A 74 -23.12 -12.02 -9.64
C THR A 74 -22.07 -12.00 -8.54
N LEU A 75 -22.29 -11.23 -7.47
CA LEU A 75 -21.31 -11.05 -6.40
C LEU A 75 -22.03 -10.68 -5.11
N ILE A 76 -21.49 -11.11 -3.97
CA ILE A 76 -21.95 -10.69 -2.65
C ILE A 76 -20.87 -9.87 -1.98
N VAL A 77 -21.27 -8.80 -1.29
CA VAL A 77 -20.38 -8.00 -0.44
C VAL A 77 -20.87 -8.10 1.00
N GLU A 78 -19.97 -8.52 1.88
CA GLU A 78 -20.15 -8.56 3.32
C GLU A 78 -19.33 -7.43 3.96
N ALA A 79 -19.99 -6.60 4.74
CA ALA A 79 -19.39 -5.48 5.43
C ALA A 79 -19.04 -5.84 6.87
N LYS A 80 -18.01 -5.19 7.40
CA LYS A 80 -17.62 -5.21 8.82
C LYS A 80 -17.24 -3.80 9.26
N ASN A 81 -17.22 -3.56 10.57
CA ASN A 81 -16.62 -2.33 11.10
C ASN A 81 -15.07 -2.38 11.05
N LEU A 82 -14.40 -1.25 11.25
CA LEU A 82 -12.92 -1.15 11.10
C LEU A 82 -12.14 -1.97 12.13
N SER A 83 -12.75 -2.35 13.26
CA SER A 83 -12.05 -3.12 14.31
C SER A 83 -11.85 -4.58 13.93
N ILE A 84 -12.63 -5.10 12.98
CA ILE A 84 -12.59 -6.50 12.58
C ILE A 84 -11.43 -6.76 11.63
N ASP A 85 -10.64 -7.79 11.96
CA ASP A 85 -9.68 -8.36 11.04
C ASP A 85 -10.38 -9.27 10.03
N LEU A 86 -10.33 -8.88 8.75
CA LEU A 86 -10.97 -9.60 7.66
C LEU A 86 -10.30 -10.95 7.37
N GLN A 87 -9.10 -11.19 7.90
CA GLN A 87 -8.39 -12.46 7.74
C GLN A 87 -8.79 -13.51 8.78
N ASP A 88 -9.72 -13.20 9.69
CA ASP A 88 -10.24 -14.21 10.61
C ASP A 88 -10.88 -15.37 9.81
N LYS A 89 -10.28 -16.55 9.96
CA LYS A 89 -10.68 -17.77 9.28
C LYS A 89 -12.17 -18.08 9.48
N LYS A 90 -12.74 -17.79 10.65
CA LYS A 90 -14.17 -18.05 10.92
C LYS A 90 -15.06 -17.20 10.03
N ILE A 91 -14.70 -15.93 9.80
CA ILE A 91 -15.47 -15.00 8.96
C ILE A 91 -15.39 -15.46 7.51
N ILE A 92 -14.19 -15.79 7.03
CA ILE A 92 -13.98 -16.28 5.67
C ILE A 92 -14.73 -17.59 5.43
N ASP A 93 -14.64 -18.55 6.36
CA ASP A 93 -15.33 -19.84 6.24
C ASP A 93 -16.86 -19.68 6.29
N GLN A 94 -17.38 -18.79 7.14
CA GLN A 94 -18.82 -18.50 7.22
C GLN A 94 -19.36 -17.90 5.92
N LEU A 95 -18.59 -17.02 5.29
CA LEU A 95 -19.00 -16.36 4.05
C LEU A 95 -18.84 -17.30 2.85
N ALA A 96 -17.76 -18.08 2.79
CA ALA A 96 -17.53 -19.07 1.74
C ALA A 96 -18.58 -20.19 1.74
N ASN A 97 -18.92 -20.73 2.93
CA ASN A 97 -19.96 -21.74 3.04
C ASN A 97 -21.33 -21.23 2.59
N TYR A 98 -21.57 -19.94 2.74
CA TYR A 98 -22.81 -19.29 2.30
C TYR A 98 -22.84 -19.14 0.79
N CYS A 99 -21.84 -18.50 0.19
CA CYS A 99 -21.82 -18.32 -1.27
C CYS A 99 -21.77 -19.64 -2.04
N PHE A 100 -21.20 -20.70 -1.45
CA PHE A 100 -21.21 -22.05 -2.02
C PHE A 100 -22.63 -22.59 -2.22
N LYS A 101 -23.54 -22.36 -1.26
CA LYS A 101 -24.92 -22.85 -1.35
C LYS A 101 -25.74 -22.06 -2.36
N SER A 102 -25.52 -20.74 -2.44
CA SER A 102 -26.22 -19.86 -3.37
C SER A 102 -25.66 -19.92 -4.81
N GLY A 103 -24.67 -20.78 -5.09
CA GLY A 103 -24.11 -20.98 -6.44
C GLY A 103 -23.32 -19.80 -7.00
N ILE A 104 -22.79 -18.93 -6.13
CA ILE A 104 -22.09 -17.70 -6.52
C ILE A 104 -20.59 -17.99 -6.48
N ASP A 105 -19.86 -17.65 -7.55
CA ASP A 105 -18.43 -17.99 -7.70
C ASP A 105 -17.49 -17.14 -6.83
N PHE A 106 -17.90 -15.91 -6.51
CA PHE A 106 -17.06 -14.92 -5.84
C PHE A 106 -17.80 -14.16 -4.74
N GLY A 107 -17.07 -13.72 -3.72
CA GLY A 107 -17.57 -12.79 -2.72
C GLY A 107 -16.50 -11.78 -2.32
N VAL A 108 -16.95 -10.67 -1.75
CA VAL A 108 -16.11 -9.60 -1.23
C VAL A 108 -16.37 -9.46 0.26
N LEU A 109 -15.31 -9.40 1.04
CA LEU A 109 -15.34 -9.05 2.46
C LEU A 109 -14.59 -7.73 2.64
N THR A 110 -15.20 -6.78 3.34
CA THR A 110 -14.59 -5.45 3.50
C THR A 110 -15.00 -4.76 4.80
N ASN A 111 -14.13 -3.91 5.33
CA ASN A 111 -14.46 -2.91 6.34
C ASN A 111 -14.33 -1.47 5.81
N GLY A 112 -14.46 -1.28 4.49
CA GLY A 112 -14.27 0.01 3.83
C GLY A 112 -12.81 0.38 3.60
N VAL A 113 -11.89 0.02 4.50
CA VAL A 113 -10.44 0.25 4.36
C VAL A 113 -9.74 -0.93 3.69
N LYS A 114 -9.97 -2.13 4.23
CA LYS A 114 -9.45 -3.38 3.68
C LYS A 114 -10.52 -4.03 2.82
N TRP A 115 -10.09 -4.60 1.71
CA TRP A 115 -10.95 -5.30 0.75
C TRP A 115 -10.32 -6.62 0.39
N LEU A 116 -11.12 -7.68 0.48
CA LEU A 116 -10.69 -9.05 0.20
C LEU A 116 -11.69 -9.66 -0.77
N LEU A 117 -11.21 -10.03 -1.95
CA LEU A 117 -11.98 -10.86 -2.89
C LEU A 117 -11.60 -12.31 -2.67
N PHE A 118 -12.60 -13.17 -2.55
CA PHE A 118 -12.38 -14.60 -2.45
C PHE A 118 -13.28 -15.37 -3.41
N LYS A 119 -12.80 -16.56 -3.76
CA LYS A 119 -13.49 -17.56 -4.56
C LYS A 119 -14.13 -18.59 -3.64
N THR A 120 -15.35 -18.97 -3.98
CA THR A 120 -16.22 -19.77 -3.11
C THR A 120 -15.95 -21.26 -3.27
N PHE A 121 -15.53 -21.68 -4.48
CA PHE A 121 -15.26 -23.06 -4.87
C PHE A 121 -13.77 -23.44 -4.77
N GLU A 122 -13.15 -23.32 -3.59
CA GLU A 122 -11.78 -23.80 -3.37
C GLU A 122 -11.68 -24.67 -2.09
N LYS A 123 -10.91 -25.77 -2.20
CA LYS A 123 -10.79 -26.79 -1.14
C LYS A 123 -10.04 -26.27 0.10
N ASN A 124 -8.99 -25.46 -0.11
CA ASN A 124 -8.23 -24.90 0.98
C ASN A 124 -8.65 -23.45 1.25
N PRO A 125 -8.88 -23.05 2.51
CA PRO A 125 -9.24 -21.67 2.85
C PRO A 125 -8.24 -20.61 2.37
N LYS A 126 -6.94 -20.95 2.32
CA LYS A 126 -5.91 -20.04 1.80
C LYS A 126 -6.01 -19.81 0.29
N ASP A 127 -6.45 -20.82 -0.45
CA ASP A 127 -6.60 -20.76 -1.90
C ASP A 127 -7.89 -20.02 -2.31
N ARG A 128 -8.81 -19.79 -1.35
CA ARG A 128 -10.02 -18.99 -1.55
C ARG A 128 -9.68 -17.53 -1.76
N ILE A 129 -8.69 -16.97 -1.07
CA ILE A 129 -8.35 -15.55 -1.21
C ILE A 129 -7.71 -15.31 -2.57
N VAL A 130 -8.37 -14.49 -3.38
CA VAL A 130 -7.90 -14.14 -4.72
C VAL A 130 -6.92 -12.97 -4.65
N TRP A 131 -7.33 -11.92 -3.95
CA TRP A 131 -6.48 -10.77 -3.64
C TRP A 131 -6.99 -10.09 -2.38
N GLN A 132 -6.10 -9.35 -1.74
CA GLN A 132 -6.42 -8.43 -0.66
C GLN A 132 -5.71 -7.11 -0.93
N VAL A 133 -6.40 -6.01 -0.62
CA VAL A 133 -5.83 -4.66 -0.67
C VAL A 133 -6.22 -3.87 0.57
N ASP A 134 -5.36 -2.96 0.95
CA ASP A 134 -5.55 -2.01 2.05
C ASP A 134 -5.40 -0.59 1.51
N ILE A 135 -6.49 0.18 1.52
CA ILE A 135 -6.51 1.49 0.87
C ILE A 135 -5.62 2.53 1.56
N GLU A 136 -5.21 2.31 2.81
CA GLU A 136 -4.36 3.24 3.58
C GLU A 136 -2.86 2.97 3.37
N SER A 137 -2.48 1.72 3.06
CA SER A 137 -1.08 1.31 2.98
C SER A 137 -0.61 0.92 1.58
N ASP A 138 -1.49 0.44 0.71
CA ASP A 138 -1.14 0.08 -0.66
C ASP A 138 -1.15 1.30 -1.61
N LYS A 139 -0.38 1.21 -2.71
CA LYS A 139 -0.42 2.21 -3.78
C LYS A 139 -1.83 2.30 -4.36
N ILE A 140 -2.34 3.52 -4.53
CA ILE A 140 -3.74 3.73 -4.92
C ILE A 140 -4.07 3.14 -6.29
N GLU A 141 -3.11 3.12 -7.21
CA GLU A 141 -3.25 2.52 -8.54
C GLU A 141 -3.41 1.00 -8.42
N TYR A 142 -2.69 0.38 -7.50
CA TYR A 142 -2.81 -1.05 -7.22
C TYR A 142 -4.17 -1.39 -6.59
N VAL A 143 -4.62 -0.60 -5.62
CA VAL A 143 -5.95 -0.73 -5.00
C VAL A 143 -7.05 -0.57 -6.05
N ALA A 144 -6.99 0.51 -6.84
CA ALA A 144 -7.94 0.82 -7.89
C ALA A 144 -8.02 -0.30 -8.95
N ARG A 145 -6.88 -0.85 -9.37
CA ARG A 145 -6.81 -1.99 -10.30
C ARG A 145 -7.52 -3.21 -9.74
N ASN A 146 -7.24 -3.59 -8.49
CA ASN A 146 -7.85 -4.76 -7.86
C ASN A 146 -9.37 -4.56 -7.66
N LEU A 147 -9.81 -3.42 -7.14
CA LEU A 147 -11.23 -3.12 -7.00
C LEU A 147 -11.95 -3.09 -8.37
N SER A 148 -11.29 -2.57 -9.40
CA SER A 148 -11.85 -2.57 -10.76
C SER A 148 -12.06 -3.97 -11.34
N SER A 149 -11.46 -5.02 -10.76
CA SER A 149 -11.67 -6.39 -11.24
C SER A 149 -13.13 -6.83 -11.14
N PHE A 150 -13.87 -6.36 -10.12
CA PHE A 150 -15.29 -6.63 -9.94
C PHE A 150 -16.18 -5.43 -10.29
N ALA A 151 -15.67 -4.44 -11.02
CA ALA A 151 -16.51 -3.36 -11.55
C ALA A 151 -17.67 -3.91 -12.40
N TYR A 152 -18.77 -3.17 -12.48
CA TYR A 152 -19.95 -3.59 -13.23
C TYR A 152 -19.62 -3.98 -14.69
N SER A 153 -18.70 -3.25 -15.34
CA SER A 153 -18.25 -3.56 -16.69
C SER A 153 -17.40 -4.84 -16.81
N ASN A 154 -16.74 -5.25 -15.71
CA ASN A 154 -15.72 -6.31 -15.72
C ASN A 154 -16.21 -7.63 -15.11
N ILE A 155 -17.31 -7.61 -14.34
CA ILE A 155 -17.76 -8.74 -13.53
C ILE A 155 -17.95 -10.05 -14.34
N ASP A 156 -18.46 -9.97 -15.58
CA ASP A 156 -18.65 -11.15 -16.44
C ASP A 156 -17.32 -11.79 -16.88
N THR A 157 -16.22 -11.04 -16.82
CA THR A 157 -14.88 -11.47 -17.19
C THR A 157 -13.96 -11.67 -16.00
N LEU A 158 -14.47 -11.56 -14.77
CA LEU A 158 -13.68 -11.59 -13.53
C LEU A 158 -12.76 -12.82 -13.48
N ASP A 159 -13.30 -14.03 -13.66
CA ASP A 159 -12.49 -15.27 -13.65
C ASP A 159 -11.36 -15.25 -14.70
N THR A 160 -11.62 -14.69 -15.89
CA THR A 160 -10.59 -14.53 -16.94
C THR A 160 -9.53 -13.51 -16.53
N LEU A 161 -9.92 -12.38 -15.95
CA LEU A 161 -8.99 -11.36 -15.45
C LEU A 161 -8.09 -11.92 -14.34
N LEU A 162 -8.66 -12.71 -13.44
CA LEU A 162 -7.93 -13.35 -12.35
C LEU A 162 -6.94 -14.40 -12.84
N LYS A 163 -7.35 -15.25 -13.80
CA LYS A 163 -6.45 -16.21 -14.46
C LYS A 163 -5.29 -15.50 -15.17
N LYS A 164 -5.57 -14.41 -15.88
CA LYS A 164 -4.54 -13.58 -16.53
C LYS A 164 -3.58 -12.99 -15.49
N SER A 165 -4.08 -12.43 -14.40
CA SER A 165 -3.22 -11.88 -13.33
C SER A 165 -2.32 -12.96 -12.75
N LYS A 166 -2.89 -14.11 -12.37
CA LYS A 166 -2.12 -15.23 -11.81
C LYS A 166 -1.04 -15.74 -12.76
N LEU A 167 -1.32 -15.78 -14.06
CA LEU A 167 -0.33 -16.15 -15.08
C LEU A 167 0.79 -15.11 -15.20
N LEU A 168 0.46 -13.82 -15.15
CA LEU A 168 1.45 -12.75 -15.14
C LEU A 168 2.35 -12.83 -13.90
N ASP A 169 1.76 -13.01 -12.72
CA ASP A 169 2.51 -13.07 -11.46
C ASP A 169 3.43 -14.30 -11.43
N SER A 170 2.93 -15.48 -11.81
CA SER A 170 3.76 -16.69 -11.88
C SER A 170 4.85 -16.60 -12.94
N SER A 171 4.56 -16.01 -14.09
CA SER A 171 5.56 -15.80 -15.15
C SER A 171 6.62 -14.78 -14.72
N TRP A 172 6.22 -13.71 -14.04
CA TRP A 172 7.12 -12.71 -13.48
C TRP A 172 8.05 -13.33 -12.44
N ASN A 173 7.51 -14.08 -11.47
CA ASN A 173 8.30 -14.74 -10.43
C ASN A 173 9.23 -15.83 -11.00
N ALA A 174 8.84 -16.48 -12.09
CA ALA A 174 9.71 -17.41 -12.81
C ALA A 174 10.86 -16.68 -13.53
N LEU A 175 10.58 -15.50 -14.09
CA LEU A 175 11.54 -14.67 -14.82
C LEU A 175 12.51 -13.93 -13.89
N ILE A 176 12.01 -13.35 -12.81
CA ILE A 176 12.73 -12.48 -11.88
C ILE A 176 12.71 -13.12 -10.50
N LYS A 177 13.72 -13.95 -10.21
CA LYS A 177 13.88 -14.61 -8.89
C LYS A 177 14.60 -13.73 -7.87
N SER A 178 15.40 -12.80 -8.36
CA SER A 178 16.10 -11.80 -7.56
C SER A 178 16.28 -10.52 -8.38
N PRO A 179 16.58 -9.38 -7.74
CA PRO A 179 16.93 -8.15 -8.47
C PRO A 179 18.09 -8.34 -9.46
N ASP A 180 19.03 -9.23 -9.15
CA ASP A 180 20.17 -9.53 -10.03
C ASP A 180 19.71 -10.12 -11.38
N CYS A 181 18.59 -10.85 -11.43
CA CYS A 181 18.02 -11.34 -12.69
C CYS A 181 17.70 -10.20 -13.66
N ILE A 182 17.24 -9.04 -13.15
CA ILE A 182 16.96 -7.86 -13.98
C ILE A 182 18.27 -7.34 -14.59
N VAL A 183 19.31 -7.21 -13.76
CA VAL A 183 20.64 -6.78 -14.18
C VAL A 183 21.17 -7.71 -15.28
N GLU A 184 21.02 -9.02 -15.12
CA GLU A 184 21.46 -9.99 -16.12
C GLU A 184 20.70 -9.87 -17.45
N ILE A 185 19.38 -9.80 -17.40
CA ILE A 185 18.53 -9.69 -18.60
C ILE A 185 18.88 -8.41 -19.38
N ILE A 186 19.02 -7.29 -18.68
CA ILE A 186 19.36 -6.00 -19.29
C ILE A 186 20.79 -6.02 -19.81
N SER A 187 21.75 -6.56 -19.06
CA SER A 187 23.16 -6.68 -19.48
C SER A 187 23.26 -7.48 -20.79
N GLN A 188 22.55 -8.60 -20.91
CA GLN A 188 22.54 -9.40 -22.13
C GLN A 188 21.94 -8.64 -23.32
N LYS A 189 20.85 -7.90 -23.12
CA LYS A 189 20.26 -7.06 -24.18
C LYS A 189 21.19 -5.93 -24.59
N LEU A 190 21.85 -5.29 -23.64
CA LEU A 190 22.83 -4.24 -23.89
C LEU A 190 24.03 -4.78 -24.69
N LEU A 191 24.61 -5.92 -24.30
CA LEU A 191 25.70 -6.54 -25.04
C LEU A 191 25.32 -6.92 -26.46
N LYS A 192 24.13 -7.48 -26.66
CA LYS A 192 23.60 -7.77 -28.02
C LYS A 192 23.49 -6.50 -28.85
N LYS A 193 23.01 -5.41 -28.27
CA LYS A 193 22.90 -4.11 -28.96
C LYS A 193 24.29 -3.55 -29.31
N ILE A 194 25.26 -3.62 -28.39
CA ILE A 194 26.63 -3.15 -28.64
C ILE A 194 27.28 -3.97 -29.75
N LYS A 195 27.21 -5.31 -29.68
CA LYS A 195 27.78 -6.20 -30.71
C LYS A 195 27.15 -6.04 -32.09
N SER A 196 25.89 -5.55 -32.17
CA SER A 196 25.27 -5.23 -33.45
C SER A 196 25.85 -3.97 -34.12
N ILE A 197 26.52 -3.12 -33.33
CA ILE A 197 27.15 -1.86 -33.78
C ILE A 197 28.66 -2.07 -33.93
N GLU A 198 29.30 -2.69 -32.93
CA GLU A 198 30.73 -2.97 -32.89
C GLU A 198 30.96 -4.47 -32.59
N PRO A 199 31.05 -5.33 -33.63
CA PRO A 199 31.17 -6.78 -33.45
C PRO A 199 32.44 -7.21 -32.71
N THR A 200 33.49 -6.39 -32.74
CA THR A 200 34.78 -6.71 -32.11
C THR A 200 34.84 -6.32 -30.63
N PHE A 201 33.80 -5.66 -30.11
CA PHE A 201 33.72 -5.22 -28.72
C PHE A 201 33.87 -6.38 -27.73
N LYS A 202 34.78 -6.20 -26.77
CA LYS A 202 35.03 -7.13 -25.66
C LYS A 202 34.88 -6.41 -24.34
N ILE A 203 34.19 -7.04 -23.41
CA ILE A 203 34.03 -6.58 -22.03
C ILE A 203 33.91 -7.82 -21.14
N ASP A 204 34.41 -7.72 -19.91
CA ASP A 204 34.18 -8.73 -18.91
C ASP A 204 32.68 -8.78 -18.50
N SER A 205 32.18 -9.98 -18.20
CA SER A 205 30.76 -10.13 -17.85
C SER A 205 30.41 -9.43 -16.54
N ASN A 206 31.33 -9.37 -15.58
CA ASN A 206 31.11 -8.73 -14.29
C ASN A 206 31.15 -7.21 -14.42
N ASP A 207 32.04 -6.68 -15.25
CA ASP A 207 32.11 -5.24 -15.54
C ASP A 207 30.83 -4.75 -16.22
N LEU A 208 30.31 -5.52 -17.19
CA LEU A 208 29.05 -5.20 -17.85
C LEU A 208 27.86 -5.23 -16.88
N LYS A 209 27.81 -6.23 -15.98
CA LYS A 209 26.77 -6.31 -14.94
C LYS A 209 26.87 -5.14 -13.97
N THR A 210 28.08 -4.78 -13.55
CA THR A 210 28.34 -3.64 -12.65
C THR A 210 27.89 -2.32 -13.28
N PHE A 211 28.27 -2.07 -14.54
CA PHE A 211 27.82 -0.91 -15.30
C PHE A 211 26.28 -0.87 -15.42
N THR A 212 25.67 -2.00 -15.78
CA THR A 212 24.22 -2.09 -15.97
C THR A 212 23.49 -1.85 -14.65
N LYS A 213 23.98 -2.41 -13.54
CA LYS A 213 23.41 -2.21 -12.22
C LYS A 213 23.43 -0.73 -11.82
N ALA A 214 24.58 -0.07 -11.94
CA ALA A 214 24.69 1.36 -11.63
C ALA A 214 23.73 2.21 -12.48
N LYS A 215 23.55 1.88 -13.76
CA LYS A 215 22.60 2.59 -14.63
C LYS A 215 21.13 2.35 -14.27
N ILE A 216 20.79 1.14 -13.80
CA ILE A 216 19.44 0.85 -13.31
C ILE A 216 19.18 1.62 -12.00
N GLU A 217 20.15 1.65 -11.08
CA GLU A 217 20.06 2.40 -9.83
C GLU A 217 19.86 3.90 -10.09
N GLU A 218 20.64 4.50 -11.01
CA GLU A 218 20.50 5.90 -11.45
C GLU A 218 19.08 6.21 -11.95
N LEU A 219 18.46 5.31 -12.73
CA LEU A 219 17.09 5.52 -13.24
C LEU A 219 16.06 5.62 -12.11
N PHE A 220 16.23 4.85 -11.03
CA PHE A 220 15.31 4.87 -9.90
C PHE A 220 15.55 6.07 -8.98
N GLU A 221 16.80 6.48 -8.80
CA GLU A 221 17.14 7.71 -8.07
C GLU A 221 16.59 8.96 -8.75
N LEU A 222 16.66 9.02 -10.09
CA LEU A 222 16.10 10.13 -10.87
C LEU A 222 14.58 10.24 -10.73
N THR A 223 13.85 9.12 -10.67
CA THR A 223 12.40 9.14 -10.43
C THR A 223 12.03 9.65 -9.03
N GLU A 224 12.84 9.37 -8.00
CA GLU A 224 12.62 9.93 -6.66
C GLU A 224 12.84 11.45 -6.66
N MET A 225 13.83 11.94 -7.42
CA MET A 225 14.13 13.37 -7.55
C MET A 225 13.10 14.12 -8.41
N GLU A 226 12.62 13.55 -9.52
CA GLU A 226 11.60 14.18 -10.38
C GLU A 226 10.21 14.26 -9.71
N GLU A 227 9.87 13.27 -8.88
CA GLU A 227 8.66 13.33 -8.04
C GLU A 227 8.78 14.41 -6.96
N GLU A 228 9.99 14.71 -6.48
CA GLU A 228 10.29 15.82 -5.58
C GLU A 228 10.29 17.18 -6.31
N GLU A 229 10.85 17.30 -7.53
CA GLU A 229 10.88 18.56 -8.31
C GLU A 229 9.49 18.94 -8.87
N LYS A 230 8.68 17.99 -9.35
CA LYS A 230 7.28 18.26 -9.76
C LYS A 230 6.38 18.62 -8.57
N ALA A 231 6.82 18.33 -7.34
CA ALA A 231 6.15 18.84 -6.15
C ALA A 231 6.39 20.35 -5.96
N ASP A 232 7.54 20.86 -6.40
CA ASP A 232 8.03 22.22 -6.13
C ASP A 232 7.79 23.24 -7.27
N GLU A 233 7.69 22.84 -8.54
CA GLU A 233 7.55 23.78 -9.68
C GLU A 233 6.17 24.48 -9.83
N ASN A 234 5.15 24.16 -9.03
CA ASN A 234 3.81 24.78 -9.15
C ASN A 234 3.65 26.09 -8.35
N GLY A 235 4.70 26.87 -8.17
CA GLY A 235 4.62 28.10 -7.38
C GLY A 235 5.65 29.16 -7.74
N SER A 236 5.38 29.94 -8.79
CA SER A 236 5.52 31.42 -8.77
C SER A 236 5.38 32.02 -10.18
N SER A 237 4.41 32.91 -10.37
CA SER A 237 4.61 34.17 -11.09
C SER A 237 3.47 35.13 -10.74
N GLU A 238 3.82 36.27 -10.16
CA GLU A 238 2.91 37.34 -9.75
C GLU A 238 2.58 38.26 -10.93
N THR A 239 1.32 38.67 -11.09
CA THR A 239 0.95 40.08 -11.35
C THR A 239 -0.56 40.29 -11.16
N LYS A 240 -0.90 41.35 -10.42
CA LYS A 240 -2.24 41.75 -9.98
C LYS A 240 -3.10 42.32 -11.11
N THR A 241 -4.39 41.97 -11.15
CA THR A 241 -5.49 42.96 -11.27
C THR A 241 -6.85 42.32 -10.94
N GLU A 242 -7.66 43.04 -10.18
CA GLU A 242 -9.00 42.66 -9.70
C GLU A 242 -10.00 42.56 -10.85
N PHE A 243 -10.70 41.42 -10.96
CA PHE A 243 -12.12 41.27 -11.33
C PHE A 243 -12.37 39.78 -11.66
N THR A 244 -12.68 38.96 -10.64
CA THR A 244 -13.47 37.70 -10.72
C THR A 244 -13.54 37.04 -9.33
N GLU A 245 -14.42 37.55 -8.48
CA GLU A 245 -15.18 36.69 -7.56
C GLU A 245 -16.33 36.17 -8.45
N VAL A 246 -16.46 34.89 -8.83
CA VAL A 246 -17.01 33.78 -8.02
C VAL A 246 -16.58 32.38 -8.56
N GLU A 247 -15.67 32.25 -9.54
CA GLU A 247 -15.33 30.92 -10.12
C GLU A 247 -14.00 30.28 -9.62
N ASP A 248 -13.25 30.91 -8.71
CA ASP A 248 -11.91 30.46 -8.28
C ASP A 248 -11.84 29.72 -6.92
N VAL A 249 -12.97 29.25 -6.37
CA VAL A 249 -12.99 28.64 -5.02
C VAL A 249 -12.94 27.10 -5.02
N ILE A 250 -13.12 26.40 -6.16
CA ILE A 250 -13.40 24.95 -6.12
C ILE A 250 -12.22 24.03 -6.51
N PHE A 251 -11.11 24.53 -7.07
CA PHE A 251 -9.92 23.71 -7.36
C PHE A 251 -8.57 24.36 -7.01
N LYS A 252 -8.46 24.98 -5.83
CA LYS A 252 -7.15 25.06 -5.17
C LYS A 252 -6.88 23.71 -4.51
N ARG A 253 -6.06 22.89 -5.17
CA ARG A 253 -5.31 21.80 -4.52
C ARG A 253 -4.72 22.36 -3.23
N HIS A 254 -5.20 21.91 -2.08
CA HIS A 254 -4.46 22.00 -0.85
C HIS A 254 -3.23 21.08 -0.96
N LYS A 255 -2.22 21.48 -1.76
CA LYS A 255 -0.83 21.12 -1.48
C LYS A 255 -0.49 21.84 -0.18
N LYS A 256 -0.85 21.25 0.97
CA LYS A 256 0.03 21.41 2.12
C LYS A 256 1.35 20.81 1.65
N THR A 257 2.34 21.65 1.33
CA THR A 257 3.73 21.25 1.49
C THR A 257 3.81 20.76 2.92
N LYS A 258 3.69 19.44 3.09
CA LYS A 258 3.73 18.82 4.40
C LYS A 258 5.13 19.12 4.86
N ILE A 259 5.26 20.09 5.73
CA ILE A 259 6.52 20.41 6.37
C ILE A 259 6.97 19.09 6.97
N ARG A 260 7.96 18.44 6.33
CA ARG A 260 8.31 17.07 6.68
C ARG A 260 8.96 17.17 8.05
N GLU A 261 8.23 16.75 9.08
CA GLU A 261 8.76 16.62 10.43
C GLU A 261 10.00 15.74 10.35
N LYS A 262 11.14 16.35 10.66
CA LYS A 262 12.41 15.68 10.84
C LYS A 262 12.61 15.42 12.33
N ILE A 263 13.56 14.56 12.64
CA ILE A 263 13.86 14.18 14.02
C ILE A 263 15.32 14.50 14.34
N SER A 264 15.55 14.94 15.57
CA SER A 264 16.87 15.10 16.16
C SER A 264 16.90 14.31 17.46
N VAL A 265 17.97 13.55 17.68
CA VAL A 265 18.16 12.76 18.90
C VAL A 265 19.41 13.22 19.61
N THR A 266 19.26 13.66 20.85
CA THR A 266 20.36 14.11 21.70
C THR A 266 20.59 13.08 22.81
N PHE A 267 21.83 12.61 22.91
CA PHE A 267 22.28 11.66 23.94
C PHE A 267 22.75 12.40 25.21
N PRO A 268 22.81 11.73 26.38
CA PRO A 268 23.31 12.33 27.63
C PRO A 268 24.76 12.84 27.54
N ASP A 269 25.56 12.24 26.66
CA ASP A 269 26.94 12.68 26.35
C ASP A 269 27.00 13.95 25.48
N LYS A 270 25.84 14.58 25.23
CA LYS A 270 25.64 15.75 24.35
C LYS A 270 25.85 15.48 22.85
N THR A 271 26.02 14.23 22.44
CA THR A 271 26.04 13.89 21.01
C THR A 271 24.65 14.12 20.42
N VAL A 272 24.59 14.82 19.30
CA VAL A 272 23.35 15.06 18.54
C VAL A 272 23.41 14.31 17.22
N ILE A 273 22.39 13.50 16.94
CA ILE A 273 22.19 12.84 15.65
C ILE A 273 21.02 13.53 14.95
N LYS A 274 21.32 14.21 13.83
CA LYS A 274 20.37 15.00 13.06
C LYS A 274 20.78 14.96 11.59
N ASN A 275 20.02 14.24 10.77
CA ASN A 275 20.31 14.03 9.36
C ASN A 275 19.23 14.65 8.47
N GLN A 276 19.53 14.72 7.17
CA GLN A 276 18.58 15.25 6.18
C GLN A 276 17.35 14.33 6.05
N LYS A 277 17.53 13.00 6.09
CA LYS A 277 16.44 12.02 6.09
C LYS A 277 16.23 11.45 7.50
N VAL A 278 14.95 11.30 7.89
CA VAL A 278 14.54 10.71 9.18
C VAL A 278 15.05 9.28 9.34
N VAL A 279 15.11 8.51 8.25
CA VAL A 279 15.61 7.13 8.27
C VAL A 279 17.07 7.07 8.72
N ASP A 280 17.91 8.02 8.27
CA ASP A 280 19.33 8.04 8.61
C ASP A 280 19.52 8.36 10.10
N THR A 281 18.80 9.37 10.62
CA THR A 281 18.81 9.67 12.07
C THR A 281 18.35 8.48 12.89
N PHE A 282 17.31 7.77 12.44
CA PHE A 282 16.80 6.59 13.15
C PHE A 282 17.83 5.45 13.19
N VAL A 283 18.43 5.12 12.04
CA VAL A 283 19.43 4.05 11.91
C VAL A 283 20.70 4.39 12.69
N GLU A 284 21.22 5.61 12.57
CA GLU A 284 22.41 6.05 13.32
C GLU A 284 22.19 6.08 14.82
N THR A 285 20.98 6.44 15.26
CA THR A 285 20.61 6.38 16.69
C THR A 285 20.67 4.94 17.20
N ILE A 286 20.06 3.98 16.49
CA ILE A 286 20.13 2.55 16.87
C ILE A 286 21.57 2.04 16.81
N LYS A 287 22.36 2.47 15.82
CA LYS A 287 23.79 2.15 15.72
C LYS A 287 24.57 2.63 16.95
N LYS A 288 24.32 3.87 17.43
CA LYS A 288 24.99 4.44 18.61
C LYS A 288 24.51 3.79 19.92
N ILE A 289 23.23 3.43 20.03
CA ILE A 289 22.71 2.69 21.19
C ILE A 289 23.36 1.30 21.29
N GLY A 290 23.53 0.65 20.15
CA GLY A 290 24.00 -0.73 20.02
C GLY A 290 22.84 -1.65 19.63
N PRO A 291 22.78 -2.15 18.38
CA PRO A 291 21.71 -3.04 17.95
C PRO A 291 21.58 -4.30 18.81
N GLU A 292 22.68 -4.78 19.38
CA GLU A 292 22.73 -5.91 20.32
C GLU A 292 21.94 -5.66 21.61
N LYS A 293 21.79 -4.40 22.04
CA LYS A 293 20.97 -4.02 23.20
C LYS A 293 19.50 -3.85 22.85
N VAL A 294 19.21 -3.51 21.58
CA VAL A 294 17.85 -3.29 21.09
C VAL A 294 17.17 -4.62 20.71
N LEU A 295 17.91 -5.57 20.13
CA LEU A 295 17.42 -6.89 19.75
C LEU A 295 16.62 -7.60 20.88
N PRO A 296 17.11 -7.72 22.13
CA PRO A 296 16.37 -8.42 23.19
C PRO A 296 15.10 -7.69 23.66
N LEU A 297 14.89 -6.42 23.28
CA LEU A 297 13.66 -5.69 23.62
C LEU A 297 12.43 -6.19 22.86
N ASN A 298 12.67 -6.99 21.81
CA ASN A 298 11.66 -7.69 21.01
C ASN A 298 10.53 -6.76 20.53
N ILE A 299 10.91 -5.59 19.99
CA ILE A 299 9.98 -4.57 19.50
C ILE A 299 9.61 -4.90 18.06
N TYR A 300 8.32 -4.93 17.74
CA TYR A 300 7.80 -5.27 16.41
C TYR A 300 6.99 -4.14 15.78
N ARG A 301 7.05 -4.01 14.46
CA ARG A 301 6.12 -3.19 13.65
C ARG A 301 5.74 -3.97 12.40
N ALA A 302 4.46 -3.94 12.04
CA ALA A 302 3.90 -4.76 10.94
C ALA A 302 4.29 -6.25 11.02
N GLY A 303 4.40 -6.80 12.23
CA GLY A 303 4.80 -8.21 12.45
C GLY A 303 6.29 -8.50 12.31
N VAL A 304 7.12 -7.50 11.97
CA VAL A 304 8.57 -7.66 11.79
C VAL A 304 9.34 -7.01 12.94
N PRO A 305 10.36 -7.68 13.51
CA PRO A 305 11.18 -7.10 14.56
C PRO A 305 11.95 -5.88 14.06
N ILE A 306 12.05 -4.83 14.88
CA ILE A 306 12.79 -3.60 14.55
C ILE A 306 14.27 -3.90 14.32
N VAL A 307 14.85 -4.81 15.10
CA VAL A 307 16.21 -5.31 14.95
C VAL A 307 16.16 -6.83 14.89
N SER A 308 16.81 -7.43 13.90
CA SER A 308 16.92 -8.88 13.73
C SER A 308 18.33 -9.29 13.29
N GLU A 309 18.73 -10.54 13.52
CA GLU A 309 19.92 -11.13 12.89
C GLU A 309 19.61 -11.73 11.51
N THR A 310 18.34 -11.95 11.20
CA THR A 310 17.87 -12.45 9.90
C THR A 310 17.24 -11.32 9.10
N LYS A 311 17.55 -11.30 7.80
CA LYS A 311 16.91 -10.39 6.84
C LYS A 311 15.46 -10.80 6.62
N ASP A 312 14.57 -9.83 6.54
CA ASP A 312 13.19 -10.03 6.11
C ASP A 312 13.09 -9.97 4.58
N ASP A 313 12.19 -10.76 4.01
CA ASP A 313 12.05 -10.90 2.55
C ASP A 313 11.21 -9.78 1.93
N PHE A 314 10.40 -9.06 2.73
CA PHE A 314 9.39 -8.14 2.23
C PHE A 314 9.72 -6.67 2.52
N TYR A 315 10.20 -6.35 3.72
CA TYR A 315 10.40 -4.96 4.14
C TYR A 315 11.82 -4.46 3.93
N ASN A 316 11.94 -3.17 3.55
CA ASN A 316 13.22 -2.50 3.47
C ASN A 316 13.90 -2.45 4.85
N GLN A 317 15.16 -2.89 4.88
CA GLN A 317 15.98 -2.97 6.09
C GLN A 317 17.37 -2.38 5.85
N HIS A 318 17.93 -1.72 6.86
CA HIS A 318 19.31 -1.25 6.85
C HIS A 318 20.21 -2.24 7.60
N LYS A 319 21.34 -2.63 7.01
CA LYS A 319 22.26 -3.60 7.63
C LYS A 319 23.31 -2.90 8.49
N ILE A 320 23.46 -3.33 9.75
CA ILE A 320 24.51 -2.88 10.67
C ILE A 320 25.22 -4.12 11.23
N GLY A 321 26.42 -4.42 10.72
CA GLY A 321 27.14 -5.64 11.10
C GLY A 321 26.34 -6.89 10.73
N LYS A 322 26.02 -7.73 11.74
CA LYS A 322 25.14 -8.91 11.57
C LYS A 322 23.64 -8.59 11.71
N TYR A 323 23.28 -7.36 12.07
CA TYR A 323 21.90 -6.99 12.35
C TYR A 323 21.22 -6.30 11.17
N TRP A 324 19.92 -6.47 11.07
CA TRP A 324 19.03 -5.85 10.11
C TRP A 324 18.02 -4.98 10.85
N ILE A 325 17.96 -3.70 10.46
CA ILE A 325 17.10 -2.69 11.08
C ILE A 325 15.92 -2.41 10.17
N MET A 326 14.70 -2.68 10.60
CA MET A 326 13.48 -2.42 9.83
C MET A 326 13.21 -0.92 9.75
N VAL A 327 13.25 -0.37 8.53
CA VAL A 327 13.13 1.08 8.27
C VAL A 327 11.86 1.46 7.51
N HIS A 328 11.06 0.48 7.08
CA HIS A 328 9.81 0.67 6.35
C HIS A 328 8.63 1.01 7.28
N THR A 329 8.74 2.16 7.95
CA THR A 329 7.75 2.71 8.92
C THR A 329 7.57 4.21 8.73
N SER A 330 6.48 4.78 9.25
CA SER A 330 6.28 6.23 9.23
C SER A 330 7.25 6.98 10.17
N THR A 331 7.43 8.29 9.98
CA THR A 331 8.22 9.13 10.91
C THR A 331 7.69 9.06 12.34
N LYS A 332 6.36 9.11 12.50
CA LYS A 332 5.70 9.00 13.81
C LYS A 332 6.02 7.67 14.50
N GLU A 333 6.02 6.58 13.74
CA GLU A 333 6.39 5.25 14.26
C GLU A 333 7.86 5.15 14.61
N LYS A 334 8.77 5.74 13.80
CA LYS A 334 10.20 5.80 14.15
C LYS A 334 10.42 6.52 15.47
N ILE A 335 9.74 7.64 15.70
CA ILE A 335 9.78 8.36 16.99
C ILE A 335 9.24 7.48 18.11
N ALA A 336 8.09 6.81 17.90
CA ALA A 336 7.51 5.92 18.91
C ALA A 336 8.44 4.77 19.26
N VAL A 337 9.11 4.16 18.27
CA VAL A 337 10.11 3.11 18.48
C VAL A 337 11.31 3.64 19.26
N LEU A 338 11.84 4.83 18.92
CA LEU A 338 12.96 5.41 19.68
C LEU A 338 12.56 5.75 21.13
N LYS A 339 11.34 6.23 21.36
CA LYS A 339 10.82 6.46 22.72
C LYS A 339 10.70 5.15 23.51
N GLU A 340 10.16 4.10 22.88
CA GLU A 340 10.04 2.78 23.50
C GLU A 340 11.42 2.20 23.86
N ILE A 341 12.41 2.33 22.97
CA ILE A 341 13.81 1.92 23.25
C ILE A 341 14.39 2.76 24.39
N ASN A 342 14.18 4.08 24.37
CA ASN A 342 14.67 5.00 25.38
C ASN A 342 14.15 4.67 26.78
N GLU A 343 12.86 4.38 26.90
CA GLU A 343 12.20 3.98 28.14
C GLU A 343 12.69 2.61 28.61
N LYS A 344 12.68 1.59 27.73
CA LYS A 344 13.08 0.21 28.10
C LYS A 344 14.54 0.08 28.50
N LEU A 345 15.43 0.90 27.93
CA LEU A 345 16.86 0.88 28.22
C LEU A 345 17.32 1.99 29.18
N ASN A 346 16.40 2.83 29.67
CA ASN A 346 16.67 3.97 30.54
C ASN A 346 17.83 4.86 30.04
N LEU A 347 17.76 5.29 28.77
CA LEU A 347 18.87 5.96 28.06
C LEU A 347 18.88 7.49 28.18
N GLU A 348 17.84 8.09 28.76
CA GLU A 348 17.69 9.55 28.92
C GLU A 348 17.86 10.35 27.61
N LEU A 349 17.47 9.77 26.47
CA LEU A 349 17.53 10.44 25.17
C LEU A 349 16.49 11.56 25.08
N ARG A 350 16.89 12.69 24.52
CA ARG A 350 15.97 13.76 24.13
C ARG A 350 15.68 13.64 22.63
N ILE A 351 14.44 13.30 22.29
CA ILE A 351 13.97 13.10 20.92
C ILE A 351 13.05 14.27 20.55
N GLU A 352 13.46 15.06 19.55
CA GLU A 352 12.77 16.28 19.15
C GLU A 352 12.40 16.24 17.69
N THR A 353 11.23 16.79 17.37
CA THR A 353 10.80 17.00 15.99
C THR A 353 11.09 18.43 15.58
N PHE A 354 11.60 18.62 14.37
CA PHE A 354 11.80 19.94 13.80
C PHE A 354 11.35 19.97 12.34
N THR A 355 11.22 21.17 11.83
CA THR A 355 10.82 21.45 10.46
C THR A 355 11.96 22.21 9.79
N ASN A 356 12.29 21.90 8.53
CA ASN A 356 13.18 22.79 7.79
C ASN A 356 12.43 24.13 7.61
N GLU A 357 12.97 25.21 8.17
CA GLU A 357 12.59 26.56 7.74
C GLU A 357 13.01 26.71 6.27
N LYS A 358 12.15 27.37 5.49
CA LYS A 358 12.26 27.51 4.04
C LYS A 358 13.58 28.15 3.60
#